data_AF-A0A2U3NJY8-F1
#
_entry.id   AF-A0A2U3NJY8-F1
#
_cell.length_a   1.000
_cell.length_b   1.000
_cell.length_c   1.000
_cell.angle_alpha   90.00
_cell.angle_beta   90.00
_cell.angle_gamma   90.00
#
_symmetry.space_group_name_H-M   'P 1'
#
loop_
_entity.id
_entity.type
_entity.pdbx_description
1 polymer ?
#
loop_
_entity_poly.entity_id
_entity_poly.type
_entity_poly.pdbx_seq_one_letter_code
_entity_poly.pdbx_strand_id
1 'polypeptide(L)' 'MIDNTEQAPRENPEKDRSGWVTGDEPMTGPQRSYLHTLAQEAGRGVPDDMTKAQASAMIEELQRQTGRGAD' A
#
# COMPACT_ATOMS: atom_id res chain seq x y z
N MET A 1 -38.34 41.35 5.59
CA MET A 1 -36.90 41.22 5.30
C MET A 1 -36.67 39.77 4.94
N ILE A 2 -36.09 39.58 3.76
CA ILE A 2 -35.96 38.35 2.98
C ILE A 2 -35.04 37.32 3.66
N ASP A 3 -35.51 36.08 3.68
CA ASP A 3 -34.73 34.87 3.93
C ASP A 3 -33.54 34.77 2.98
N ASN A 4 -32.32 34.59 3.52
CA ASN A 4 -31.30 33.84 2.78
C ASN A 4 -30.28 33.21 3.73
N THR A 5 -30.54 31.97 4.08
CA THR A 5 -29.56 31.05 4.66
C THR A 5 -28.56 30.66 3.57
N GLU A 6 -27.46 31.39 3.42
CA GLU A 6 -26.33 30.92 2.60
C GLU A 6 -25.51 29.92 3.41
N GLN A 7 -25.92 28.66 3.34
CA GLN A 7 -25.05 27.52 3.61
C GLN A 7 -23.96 27.50 2.54
N ALA A 8 -22.73 27.78 2.93
CA ALA A 8 -21.56 27.49 2.11
C ALA A 8 -21.61 26.00 1.69
N PRO A 9 -21.37 25.66 0.41
CA PRO A 9 -21.30 24.27 0.00
C PRO A 9 -20.23 23.56 0.82
N ARG A 10 -20.62 22.63 1.66
CA ARG A 10 -19.73 21.62 2.24
C ARG A 10 -19.41 20.62 1.14
N GLU A 11 -18.66 21.05 0.14
CA GLU A 11 -18.05 20.13 -0.82
C GLU A 11 -16.95 19.40 -0.07
N ASN A 12 -17.32 18.26 0.49
CA ASN A 12 -16.38 17.28 0.97
C ASN A 12 -15.62 16.80 -0.28
N PRO A 13 -14.29 17.00 -0.42
CA PRO A 13 -13.55 16.35 -1.46
C PRO A 13 -13.43 14.89 -1.06
N GLU A 14 -14.52 14.14 -1.22
CA GLU A 14 -14.53 12.69 -1.28
C GLU A 14 -13.74 12.35 -2.55
N LYS A 15 -12.41 12.41 -2.43
CA LYS A 15 -11.51 11.85 -3.42
C LYS A 15 -11.93 10.40 -3.54
N ASP A 16 -12.61 10.10 -4.64
CA ASP A 16 -12.94 8.76 -5.07
C ASP A 16 -11.64 7.97 -5.16
N ARG A 17 -11.31 7.25 -4.07
CA ARG A 17 -10.03 6.53 -3.92
C ARG A 17 -9.92 5.36 -4.90
N SER A 18 -11.03 5.05 -5.57
CA SER A 18 -11.15 4.06 -6.64
C SER A 18 -10.19 4.33 -7.81
N GLY A 19 -9.70 5.57 -7.97
CA GLY A 19 -8.72 5.94 -9.00
C GLY A 19 -7.24 5.87 -8.58
N TRP A 20 -6.91 5.52 -7.34
CA TRP A 20 -5.52 5.43 -6.88
C TRP A 20 -4.89 4.09 -7.28
N VAL A 21 -4.56 3.95 -8.56
CA VAL A 21 -3.93 2.76 -9.19
C VAL A 21 -2.49 2.46 -8.76
N THR A 22 -1.96 3.14 -7.72
CA THR A 22 -0.55 2.94 -7.31
C THR A 22 -0.23 1.50 -6.90
N GLY A 23 -1.24 0.69 -6.59
CA GLY A 23 -1.05 -0.71 -6.22
C GLY A 23 -0.63 -1.62 -7.38
N ASP A 24 -1.07 -1.33 -8.60
CA ASP A 24 -0.83 -2.17 -9.79
C ASP A 24 0.47 -1.84 -10.53
N GLU A 25 1.14 -0.76 -10.13
CA GLU A 25 2.48 -0.42 -10.62
C GLU A 25 3.47 -1.54 -10.31
N PRO A 26 4.53 -1.76 -11.10
CA PRO A 26 5.61 -2.68 -10.74
C PRO A 26 6.17 -2.38 -9.34
N MET A 27 6.60 -3.41 -8.63
CA MET A 27 7.23 -3.21 -7.33
C MET A 27 8.43 -2.27 -7.45
N THR A 28 8.57 -1.39 -6.46
CA THR A 28 9.69 -0.45 -6.42
C THR A 28 11.01 -1.18 -6.14
N GLY A 29 12.14 -0.61 -6.56
CA GLY A 29 13.46 -1.15 -6.23
C GLY A 29 13.67 -1.42 -4.73
N PRO A 30 13.32 -0.49 -3.82
CA PRO A 30 13.38 -0.73 -2.39
C PRO A 30 12.53 -1.90 -1.90
N GLN A 31 11.29 -2.03 -2.41
CA GLN A 31 10.44 -3.19 -2.07
C GLN A 31 11.10 -4.49 -2.51
N ARG A 32 11.63 -4.56 -3.75
CA ARG A 32 12.34 -5.75 -4.26
C ARG A 32 13.51 -6.15 -3.35
N SER A 33 14.41 -5.20 -3.05
CA SER A 33 15.58 -5.47 -2.21
C SER A 33 15.20 -5.96 -0.80
N TYR A 34 14.18 -5.36 -0.21
CA TYR A 34 13.73 -5.76 1.12
C TYR A 34 13.02 -7.12 1.12
N LEU A 35 12.16 -7.36 0.12
CA LEU A 35 11.49 -8.63 -0.12
C LEU A 35 12.51 -9.78 -0.24
N HIS A 36 13.58 -9.60 -1.01
CA HIS A 36 14.65 -10.61 -1.13
C HIS A 36 15.33 -10.92 0.20
N THR A 37 15.58 -9.89 1.02
CA THR A 37 16.22 -10.08 2.34
C THR A 37 15.31 -10.91 3.25
N LEU A 38 14.03 -10.55 3.31
CA LEU A 38 13.03 -11.28 4.10
C LEU A 38 12.80 -12.71 3.59
N ALA A 39 12.78 -12.89 2.26
CA ALA A 39 12.62 -14.19 1.62
C ALA A 39 13.80 -15.12 1.93
N GLN A 40 15.04 -14.59 1.89
CA GLN A 40 16.24 -15.35 2.27
C GLN A 40 16.18 -15.83 3.72
N GLU A 41 15.80 -14.96 4.66
CA GLU A 41 15.66 -15.32 6.07
C GLU A 41 14.53 -16.32 6.32
N ALA A 42 13.42 -16.19 5.60
CA ALA A 42 12.29 -17.12 5.66
C ALA A 42 12.57 -18.45 4.92
N GLY A 43 13.69 -18.56 4.18
CA GLY A 43 14.00 -19.70 3.33
C GLY A 43 13.00 -19.91 2.18
N ARG A 44 12.41 -18.82 1.67
CA ARG A 44 11.40 -18.84 0.59
C ARG A 44 11.92 -18.14 -0.68
N GLY A 45 11.41 -18.57 -1.82
CA GLY A 45 11.57 -17.84 -3.08
C GLY A 45 10.46 -16.79 -3.23
N VAL A 46 10.76 -15.73 -3.96
CA VAL A 46 9.79 -14.66 -4.28
C VAL A 46 9.81 -14.36 -5.78
N PRO A 47 8.65 -14.10 -6.40
CA PRO A 47 8.60 -13.72 -7.81
C PRO A 47 9.27 -12.37 -8.06
N ASP A 48 9.99 -12.25 -9.18
CA ASP A 48 10.60 -10.98 -9.59
C ASP A 48 9.60 -10.02 -10.25
N ASP A 49 8.46 -10.51 -10.71
CA ASP A 49 7.42 -9.71 -11.35
C ASP A 49 6.20 -9.66 -10.43
N MET A 50 6.18 -8.64 -9.57
CA MET A 50 5.09 -8.36 -8.65
C MET A 50 4.74 -6.89 -8.74
N THR A 51 3.47 -6.58 -8.53
CA THR A 51 3.05 -5.20 -8.35
C THR A 51 3.49 -4.66 -6.99
N LYS A 52 3.51 -3.35 -6.83
CA LYS A 52 3.82 -2.65 -5.59
C LYS A 52 2.89 -3.11 -4.47
N ALA A 53 1.61 -3.30 -4.73
CA ALA A 53 0.66 -3.81 -3.73
C ALA A 53 0.97 -5.24 -3.32
N GLN A 54 1.24 -6.12 -4.29
CA GLN A 54 1.61 -7.51 -4.01
C GLN A 54 2.90 -7.60 -3.21
N ALA A 55 3.91 -6.79 -3.55
CA ALA A 55 5.17 -6.74 -2.83
C ALA A 55 4.98 -6.24 -1.39
N SER A 56 4.17 -5.20 -1.16
CA SER A 56 3.84 -4.74 0.20
C SER A 56 3.15 -5.83 1.02
N ALA A 57 2.15 -6.51 0.47
CA ALA A 57 1.44 -7.59 1.18
C ALA A 57 2.36 -8.76 1.53
N MET A 58 3.27 -9.13 0.61
CA MET A 58 4.23 -10.21 0.86
C MET A 58 5.31 -9.80 1.87
N ILE A 59 5.73 -8.54 1.90
CA ILE A 59 6.63 -8.00 2.94
C ILE A 59 5.99 -8.18 4.32
N GLU A 60 4.72 -7.83 4.50
CA GLU A 60 4.01 -8.00 5.78
C GLU A 60 3.94 -9.48 6.22
N GLU A 61 3.64 -10.39 5.29
CA GLU A 61 3.60 -11.83 5.57
C GLU A 61 4.98 -12.35 5.99
N LEU A 62 6.04 -11.99 5.25
CA LEU A 62 7.40 -12.44 5.57
C LEU A 62 7.94 -11.81 6.85
N GLN A 63 7.60 -10.54 7.13
CA GLN A 63 7.92 -9.89 8.40
C GLN A 63 7.33 -10.66 9.58
N ARG A 64 6.03 -10.98 9.52
CA ARG A 64 5.36 -11.82 10.52
C ARG A 64 5.99 -13.20 10.66
N GLN A 65 6.37 -13.83 9.55
CA GLN A 65 7.00 -15.15 9.55
C GLN A 65 8.41 -15.14 10.16
N THR A 66 9.18 -14.08 9.89
CA THR A 66 10.56 -13.92 10.39
C THR A 66 10.62 -13.29 11.78
N GLY A 67 9.48 -12.90 12.35
CA GLY A 67 9.40 -12.25 13.67
C GLY A 67 9.88 -10.80 13.67
N ARG A 68 9.94 -10.14 12.50
CA ARG A 68 10.26 -8.71 12.40
C ARG A 68 8.96 -7.88 12.36
N GLY A 69 8.88 -6.81 13.16
CA GLY A 69 7.70 -5.91 13.19
C GLY A 69 6.65 -6.21 14.25
N ALA A 70 6.98 -7.04 15.25
CA ALA A 70 6.19 -7.20 16.46
C ALA A 70 6.83 -6.39 17.60
N ASP A 71 6.51 -5.11 17.68
CA ASP A 71 6.73 -4.24 18.86
C ASP A 71 5.53 -3.29 19.02
#